data_AF-A0A9N7NKJ4-F1
#
_entry.id   AF-A0A9N7NKJ4-F1
#
_cell.length_a   1.000
_cell.length_b   1.000
_cell.length_c   1.000
_cell.angle_alpha   90.00
_cell.angle_beta   90.00
_cell.angle_gamma   90.00
#
_symmetry.space_group_name_H-M   'P 1'
#
loop_
_entity.id
_entity.type
_entity.pdbx_description
1 polymer ?
#
loop_
_entity_poly.entity_id
_entity_poly.type
_entity_poly.pdbx_seq_one_letter_code
_entity_poly.pdbx_strand_id
1 'polypeptide(L)'
;MQDLSTGWLNCDPGPIFKSEYYSFSLWLPQWFPWKGIAVSPVQLHALCLGLFASIIAPFGGFFASGLKRAFKIKDFGDSIPGHGGFTDRMDCQMVMAIFAYIYYQSFVLPQTNSVEIILDQIVRNLRIEEQERLYTMLGQIFREEYGSL
;
A
#
# COMPACT_ATOMS: atom_id res chain seq x y z
N MET A 1 -31.57 25.08 -13.85
CA MET A 1 -31.10 25.45 -12.50
C MET A 1 -30.17 24.35 -12.06
N GLN A 2 -28.86 24.62 -12.01
CA GLN A 2 -27.86 23.70 -11.47
C GLN A 2 -27.70 24.04 -9.98
N ASP A 3 -27.95 23.06 -9.11
CA ASP A 3 -27.89 23.26 -7.67
C ASP A 3 -26.44 23.44 -7.21
N LEU A 4 -26.09 24.69 -6.89
CA LEU A 4 -24.79 25.13 -6.34
C LEU A 4 -24.40 24.43 -5.01
N SER A 5 -25.27 23.63 -4.41
CA SER A 5 -24.99 22.89 -3.17
C SER A 5 -24.20 21.58 -3.38
N THR A 6 -24.06 21.09 -4.62
CA THR A 6 -23.37 19.81 -4.94
C THR A 6 -22.04 19.97 -5.68
N GLY A 7 -21.56 21.21 -5.88
CA GLY A 7 -20.32 21.48 -6.62
C GLY A 7 -19.04 20.89 -6.00
N TRP A 8 -19.08 20.53 -4.71
CA TRP A 8 -17.98 19.90 -3.97
C TRP A 8 -18.12 18.37 -3.82
N LEU A 9 -19.20 17.77 -4.33
CA LEU A 9 -19.49 16.33 -4.20
C LEU A 9 -18.93 15.47 -5.34
N ASN A 10 -18.34 16.09 -6.37
CA ASN A 10 -17.60 15.37 -7.40
C ASN A 10 -16.14 15.20 -6.94
N CYS A 11 -15.92 14.22 -6.07
CA CYS A 11 -14.57 13.71 -5.83
C CYS A 11 -14.14 12.91 -7.06
N ASP A 12 -13.14 13.42 -7.78
CA ASP A 12 -12.48 12.62 -8.82
C ASP A 12 -11.86 11.38 -8.16
N PRO A 13 -12.26 10.16 -8.56
CA PRO A 13 -11.70 8.96 -7.97
C PRO A 13 -10.20 8.89 -8.28
N GLY A 14 -9.41 8.52 -7.26
CA GLY A 14 -7.97 8.37 -7.40
C GLY A 14 -7.59 7.43 -8.56
N PRO A 15 -6.38 7.55 -9.12
CA PRO A 15 -5.97 6.83 -10.33
C PRO A 15 -6.11 5.31 -10.21
N ILE A 16 -6.02 4.74 -9.00
CA ILE A 16 -6.19 3.31 -8.75
C ILE A 16 -7.62 2.78 -8.96
N PHE A 17 -8.61 3.66 -8.96
CA PHE A 17 -10.01 3.33 -9.17
C PHE A 17 -10.48 3.58 -10.60
N LYS A 18 -9.64 4.21 -11.44
CA LYS A 18 -9.93 4.42 -12.85
C LYS A 18 -9.72 3.09 -13.59
N SER A 19 -10.74 2.63 -14.30
CA SER A 19 -10.69 1.38 -15.07
C SER A 19 -9.88 1.57 -16.35
N GLU A 20 -8.92 0.70 -16.60
CA GLU A 20 -8.20 0.65 -17.87
C GLU A 20 -8.72 -0.52 -18.72
N TYR A 21 -8.79 -0.30 -20.04
CA TYR A 21 -9.26 -1.31 -20.99
C TYR A 21 -8.07 -2.12 -21.51
N TYR A 22 -7.98 -3.38 -21.08
CA TYR A 22 -6.96 -4.31 -21.57
C TYR A 22 -7.55 -5.19 -22.68
N SER A 23 -6.96 -5.15 -23.87
CA SER A 23 -7.31 -6.01 -25.00
C SER A 23 -6.33 -7.18 -25.10
N PHE A 24 -6.78 -8.38 -24.74
CA PHE A 24 -5.96 -9.60 -24.79
C PHE A 24 -6.08 -10.25 -26.17
N SER A 25 -5.52 -9.59 -27.20
CA SER A 25 -5.58 -10.11 -28.58
C SER A 25 -4.47 -11.14 -28.90
N LEU A 26 -3.49 -11.38 -28.02
CA LEU A 26 -2.25 -12.08 -28.40
C LEU A 26 -2.19 -13.58 -28.02
N TRP A 27 -3.09 -14.10 -27.18
CA TRP A 27 -3.01 -15.49 -26.69
C TRP A 27 -4.36 -16.25 -26.66
N LEU A 28 -5.48 -15.56 -26.88
CA LEU A 28 -6.80 -16.19 -26.76
C LEU A 28 -7.21 -16.90 -28.07
N PRO A 29 -7.55 -18.19 -28.02
CA PRO A 29 -8.06 -18.92 -29.17
C PRO A 29 -9.43 -18.37 -29.61
N GLN A 30 -9.69 -18.39 -30.92
CA GLN A 30 -10.76 -17.64 -31.62
C GLN A 30 -12.21 -17.94 -31.15
N TRP A 31 -12.42 -18.97 -30.34
CA TRP A 31 -13.71 -19.39 -29.78
C TRP A 31 -14.08 -18.65 -28.48
N PHE A 32 -13.17 -17.88 -27.89
CA PHE A 32 -13.44 -17.18 -26.64
C PHE A 32 -14.19 -15.86 -26.90
N PRO A 33 -15.39 -15.65 -26.33
CA PRO A 33 -16.25 -14.51 -26.69
C PRO A 33 -15.81 -13.16 -26.10
N TRP A 34 -14.81 -13.13 -25.22
CA TRP A 34 -14.42 -11.95 -24.46
C TRP A 34 -13.22 -11.29 -25.14
N LYS A 35 -13.47 -10.21 -25.89
CA LYS A 35 -12.43 -9.46 -26.64
C LYS A 35 -11.61 -8.49 -25.78
N GLY A 36 -12.06 -8.22 -24.56
CA GLY A 36 -11.37 -7.33 -23.62
C GLY A 36 -12.09 -7.30 -22.29
N ILE A 37 -11.35 -6.91 -21.24
CA ILE A 37 -11.90 -6.78 -19.89
C ILE A 37 -11.50 -5.38 -19.39
N ALA A 38 -12.48 -4.64 -18.89
CA ALA A 38 -12.23 -3.42 -18.13
C ALA A 38 -11.85 -3.84 -16.71
N VAL A 39 -10.58 -3.67 -16.36
CA VAL A 39 -10.07 -4.04 -15.03
C VAL A 39 -9.50 -2.78 -14.39
N SER A 40 -9.98 -2.45 -13.20
CA SER A 40 -9.36 -1.43 -12.37
C SER A 40 -8.16 -2.03 -11.63
N PRO A 41 -7.04 -1.30 -11.47
CA PRO A 41 -5.86 -1.85 -10.81
C PRO A 41 -6.13 -2.29 -9.36
N VAL A 42 -7.10 -1.68 -8.66
CA VAL A 42 -7.56 -2.16 -7.34
C VAL A 42 -8.05 -3.61 -7.35
N GLN A 43 -8.72 -4.06 -8.42
CA GLN A 43 -9.20 -5.44 -8.54
C GLN A 43 -8.03 -6.42 -8.70
N LEU A 44 -6.97 -6.02 -9.41
CA LEU A 44 -5.78 -6.83 -9.56
C LEU A 44 -5.04 -6.98 -8.22
N HIS A 45 -4.89 -5.90 -7.46
CA HIS A 45 -4.32 -5.95 -6.11
C HIS A 45 -5.16 -6.82 -5.16
N ALA A 46 -6.49 -6.70 -5.20
CA ALA A 46 -7.39 -7.52 -4.41
C ALA A 46 -7.27 -9.02 -4.75
N LEU A 47 -7.15 -9.35 -6.04
CA LEU A 47 -6.93 -10.72 -6.49
C LEU A 47 -5.59 -11.28 -6.00
N CYS A 48 -4.51 -10.50 -6.11
CA CYS A 48 -3.19 -10.88 -5.61
C CYS A 48 -3.20 -11.13 -4.08
N LEU A 49 -3.80 -10.21 -3.32
CA LEU A 49 -3.93 -10.34 -1.87
C LEU A 49 -4.81 -11.54 -1.48
N GLY A 50 -5.90 -11.78 -2.22
CA GLY A 50 -6.79 -12.92 -2.01
C GLY A 50 -6.12 -14.26 -2.28
N LEU A 51 -5.34 -14.37 -3.36
CA LEU A 51 -4.55 -15.57 -3.64
C LEU A 51 -3.50 -15.84 -2.56
N PHE A 52 -2.79 -14.80 -2.13
CA PHE A 52 -1.83 -14.91 -1.04
C PHE A 52 -2.52 -15.37 0.26
N ALA A 53 -3.64 -14.75 0.64
CA ALA A 53 -4.42 -15.12 1.82
C ALA A 53 -4.87 -16.59 1.77
N SER A 54 -5.33 -17.06 0.60
CA SER A 54 -5.74 -18.45 0.41
C SER A 54 -4.60 -19.45 0.62
N ILE A 55 -3.37 -19.09 0.25
CA ILE A 55 -2.20 -19.95 0.42
C ILE A 55 -1.72 -19.94 1.88
N ILE A 56 -1.75 -18.78 2.55
CA ILE A 56 -1.22 -18.62 3.91
C ILE A 56 -2.20 -19.09 4.99
N ALA A 57 -3.51 -19.00 4.77
CA ALA A 57 -4.52 -19.40 5.74
C ALA A 57 -4.34 -20.83 6.30
N PRO A 58 -4.02 -21.86 5.48
CA PRO A 58 -3.66 -23.19 5.99
C PRO A 58 -2.43 -23.21 6.90
N PHE A 59 -1.40 -22.39 6.62
CA PHE A 59 -0.16 -22.35 7.41
C PHE A 59 -0.32 -21.68 8.77
N GLY A 60 -1.26 -20.74 8.90
CA GLY A 60 -1.57 -20.10 10.19
C GLY A 60 -2.00 -21.11 11.27
N GLY A 61 -2.81 -22.09 10.90
CA GLY A 61 -3.23 -23.16 11.81
C GLY A 61 -2.07 -24.07 12.27
N PHE A 62 -1.10 -24.33 11.37
CA PHE A 62 0.09 -25.11 11.70
C PHE A 62 1.04 -24.36 12.64
N PHE A 63 1.21 -23.05 12.44
CA PHE A 63 2.06 -22.22 13.30
C PHE A 63 1.52 -22.16 14.74
N ALA A 64 0.21 -21.90 14.89
CA ALA A 64 -0.49 -21.94 16.17
C ALA A 64 -0.27 -23.29 16.88
N SER A 65 -0.44 -24.40 16.16
CA SER A 65 -0.20 -25.74 16.72
C SER A 65 1.26 -25.99 17.11
N GLY A 66 2.23 -25.48 16.34
CA GLY A 66 3.66 -25.62 16.60
C GLY A 66 4.14 -24.80 17.80
N LEU A 67 3.67 -23.56 17.91
CA LEU A 67 3.99 -22.65 19.01
C LEU A 67 3.48 -23.20 20.35
N LYS A 68 2.23 -23.70 20.37
CA LYS A 68 1.65 -24.38 21.54
C LYS A 68 2.48 -25.59 22.01
N ARG A 69 3.11 -26.31 21.09
CA ARG A 69 3.99 -27.46 21.42
C ARG A 69 5.38 -27.02 21.89
N ALA A 70 5.93 -25.95 21.30
CA ALA A 70 7.26 -25.44 21.61
C ALA A 70 7.33 -24.80 23.00
N PHE A 71 6.30 -24.07 23.41
CA PHE A 71 6.31 -23.38 24.70
C PHE A 71 5.91 -24.26 25.89
N LYS A 72 5.37 -25.47 25.69
CA LYS A 72 4.86 -26.36 26.76
C LYS A 72 3.89 -25.71 27.76
N ILE A 73 3.49 -24.45 27.54
CA ILE A 73 2.49 -23.73 28.31
C ILE A 73 1.15 -24.17 27.76
N LYS A 74 0.58 -25.16 28.44
CA LYS A 74 -0.84 -25.47 28.32
C LYS A 74 -1.58 -24.33 29.03
N ASP A 75 -2.42 -23.63 28.28
CA ASP A 75 -3.40 -22.66 28.78
C ASP A 75 -2.85 -21.32 29.32
N PHE A 76 -2.62 -20.35 28.42
CA PHE A 76 -2.92 -18.94 28.74
C PHE A 76 -4.42 -18.62 28.56
N GLY A 77 -5.27 -19.63 28.74
CA GLY A 77 -6.63 -19.68 28.20
C GLY A 77 -7.71 -20.08 29.20
N ASP A 78 -7.50 -19.90 30.50
CA ASP A 78 -8.61 -19.98 31.48
C ASP A 78 -9.52 -18.73 31.47
N SER A 79 -9.28 -17.75 30.57
CA SER A 79 -10.12 -16.56 30.55
C SER A 79 -11.50 -16.79 29.94
N ILE A 80 -11.71 -17.72 28.98
CA ILE A 80 -13.06 -18.04 28.45
C ILE A 80 -13.14 -19.50 27.94
N PRO A 81 -13.87 -20.39 28.64
CA PRO A 81 -14.05 -21.77 28.21
C PRO A 81 -15.00 -21.83 26.99
N GLY A 82 -14.50 -22.34 25.86
CA GLY A 82 -15.31 -22.62 24.66
C GLY A 82 -15.06 -21.74 23.43
N HIS A 83 -14.21 -20.71 23.52
CA HIS A 83 -13.75 -19.94 22.35
C HIS A 83 -12.25 -20.17 22.16
N GLY A 84 -11.88 -20.84 21.05
CA GLY A 84 -10.47 -21.15 20.73
C GLY A 84 -9.55 -19.95 20.92
N GLY A 85 -8.34 -20.21 21.43
CA GLY A 85 -7.42 -19.20 21.96
C GLY A 85 -7.23 -18.00 21.03
N PHE A 86 -7.35 -16.81 21.61
CA PHE A 86 -7.11 -15.54 20.92
C PHE A 86 -5.76 -15.53 20.19
N THR A 87 -4.73 -16.10 20.81
CA THR A 87 -3.38 -16.23 20.23
C THR A 87 -3.35 -17.02 18.93
N ASP A 88 -4.08 -18.13 18.82
CA ASP A 88 -4.14 -18.94 17.58
C ASP A 88 -4.79 -18.16 16.41
N ARG A 89 -5.70 -17.23 16.73
CA ARG A 89 -6.35 -16.37 15.73
C ARG A 89 -5.48 -15.18 15.36
N MET A 90 -4.72 -14.64 16.32
CA MET A 90 -3.90 -13.45 16.10
C MET A 90 -2.61 -13.75 15.33
N ASP A 91 -2.03 -14.94 15.43
CA ASP A 91 -0.77 -15.25 14.72
C ASP A 91 -0.93 -15.17 13.19
N CYS A 92 -1.99 -15.78 12.65
CA CYS A 92 -2.29 -15.71 11.22
C CYS A 92 -2.67 -14.29 10.78
N GLN A 93 -3.42 -13.57 11.62
CA GLN A 93 -3.85 -12.20 11.32
C GLN A 93 -2.66 -11.23 11.34
N MET A 94 -1.70 -11.42 12.24
CA MET A 94 -0.49 -10.60 12.31
C MET A 94 0.39 -10.78 11.05
N VAL A 95 0.59 -12.03 10.61
CA VAL A 95 1.34 -12.30 9.37
C VAL A 95 0.63 -11.70 8.16
N MET A 96 -0.69 -11.85 8.06
CA MET A 96 -1.49 -11.24 6.99
C MET A 96 -1.45 -9.71 7.02
N ALA A 97 -1.52 -9.11 8.21
CA ALA A 97 -1.47 -7.65 8.38
C ALA A 97 -0.11 -7.08 7.98
N ILE A 98 1.00 -7.72 8.39
CA ILE A 98 2.36 -7.30 7.99
C ILE A 98 2.52 -7.38 6.48
N PHE A 99 2.09 -8.48 5.86
CA PHE A 99 2.16 -8.62 4.42
C PHE A 99 1.31 -7.57 3.69
N ALA A 100 0.06 -7.37 4.12
CA ALA A 100 -0.83 -6.38 3.52
C ALA A 100 -0.26 -4.96 3.63
N TYR A 101 0.35 -4.63 4.77
CA TYR A 101 1.01 -3.34 4.99
C TYR A 101 2.19 -3.13 4.02
N ILE A 102 3.10 -4.10 3.93
CA ILE A 102 4.25 -4.02 3.01
C ILE A 102 3.77 -3.95 1.57
N TYR A 103 2.81 -4.80 1.19
CA TYR A 103 2.24 -4.82 -0.15
C TYR A 103 1.60 -3.48 -0.52
N TYR A 104 0.84 -2.89 0.40
CA TYR A 104 0.23 -1.58 0.21
C TYR A 104 1.28 -0.49 0.00
N GLN A 105 2.33 -0.45 0.84
CA GLN A 105 3.42 0.52 0.73
C GLN A 105 4.27 0.35 -0.55
N SER A 106 4.47 -0.88 -1.01
CA SER A 106 5.32 -1.16 -2.17
C SER A 106 4.59 -1.03 -3.50
N PHE A 107 3.33 -1.44 -3.58
CA PHE A 107 2.62 -1.58 -4.85
C PHE A 107 1.40 -0.67 -5.01
N VAL A 108 0.75 -0.27 -3.92
CA VAL A 108 -0.52 0.49 -3.97
C VAL A 108 -0.28 1.98 -3.78
N LEU A 109 0.58 2.35 -2.83
CA LEU A 109 0.96 3.74 -2.66
C LEU A 109 1.84 4.16 -3.83
N PRO A 110 1.48 5.23 -4.56
CA PRO A 110 2.34 5.76 -5.59
C PRO A 110 3.60 6.28 -4.88
N GLN A 111 4.73 5.62 -5.13
CA GLN A 111 6.04 6.13 -4.74
C GLN A 111 6.40 7.30 -5.65
N THR A 112 5.71 8.42 -5.47
CA THR A 112 6.18 9.68 -5.97
C THR A 112 7.38 10.04 -5.09
N ASN A 113 8.59 9.79 -5.59
CA ASN A 113 9.81 10.40 -5.07
C ASN A 113 9.76 11.91 -5.35
N SER A 114 8.72 12.58 -4.83
CA SER A 114 8.51 13.99 -5.01
C SER A 114 9.73 14.69 -4.44
N VAL A 115 10.26 15.65 -5.20
CA VAL A 115 11.40 16.47 -4.79
C VAL A 115 11.17 17.05 -3.39
N GLU A 116 9.90 17.31 -3.05
CA GLU A 116 9.45 17.74 -1.75
C GLU A 116 9.78 16.78 -0.60
N ILE A 117 9.63 15.45 -0.77
CA ILE A 117 9.96 14.45 0.25
C ILE A 117 11.48 14.32 0.39
N ILE A 118 12.22 14.37 -0.71
CA ILE A 118 13.69 14.36 -0.70
C ILE A 118 14.22 15.63 -0.03
N LEU A 119 13.64 16.78 -0.33
CA LEU A 119 14.00 18.07 0.23
C LEU A 119 13.67 18.14 1.73
N ASP A 120 12.49 17.68 2.15
CA ASP A 120 12.12 17.60 3.57
C ASP A 120 13.05 16.65 4.33
N GLN A 121 13.45 15.52 3.73
CA GLN A 121 14.39 14.59 4.35
C GLN A 121 15.82 15.16 4.44
N ILE A 122 16.28 15.91 3.44
CA ILE A 122 17.56 16.64 3.48
C ILE A 122 17.50 17.73 4.55
N VAL A 123 16.46 18.57 4.55
CA VAL A 123 16.31 19.69 5.49
C VAL A 123 16.23 19.20 6.94
N ARG A 124 15.53 18.09 7.21
CA ARG A 124 15.46 17.50 8.56
C ARG A 124 16.77 16.90 9.05
N ASN A 125 17.65 16.47 8.14
CA ASN A 125 18.90 15.81 8.48
C ASN A 125 20.11 16.76 8.47
N LEU A 126 19.94 18.00 8.00
CA LEU A 126 20.96 19.05 8.06
C LEU A 126 20.91 19.78 9.40
N ARG A 127 22.08 20.18 9.90
CA ARG A 127 22.15 21.13 11.03
C ARG A 127 21.78 22.54 10.55
N ILE A 128 21.26 23.38 11.46
CA ILE A 128 20.83 24.76 11.17
C ILE A 128 21.90 25.57 10.43
N GLU A 129 23.18 25.35 10.74
CA GLU A 129 24.34 26.00 10.08
C GLU A 129 24.54 25.57 8.62
N GLU A 130 24.15 24.34 8.26
CA GLU A 130 24.23 23.82 6.89
C GLU A 130 23.04 24.30 6.05
N GLN A 131 21.87 24.44 6.69
CA GLN A 131 20.68 25.00 6.07
C GLN A 131 20.91 26.45 5.62
N GLU A 132 21.54 27.28 6.45
CA GLU A 132 21.86 28.67 6.10
C GLU A 132 22.83 28.78 4.90
N ARG A 133 23.82 27.88 4.83
CA ARG A 133 24.73 27.79 3.67
C ARG A 133 24.02 27.40 2.39
N LEU A 134 23.10 26.44 2.46
CA LEU A 134 22.30 26.00 1.32
C LEU A 134 21.42 27.15 0.78
N TYR A 135 20.72 27.86 1.66
CA TYR A 135 19.91 29.04 1.28
C TYR A 135 20.75 30.14 0.66
N THR A 136 21.96 30.37 1.17
CA THR A 136 22.87 31.40 0.63
C THR A 136 23.37 31.04 -0.77
N MET A 137 23.74 29.77 -1.02
CA MET A 137 24.14 29.29 -2.35
C MET A 137 22.99 29.31 -3.35
N LEU A 138 21.81 28.80 -2.97
CA LEU A 138 20.61 28.85 -3.82
C LEU A 138 20.26 30.29 -4.21
N GLY A 139 20.34 31.23 -3.25
CA GLY A 139 20.12 32.65 -3.51
C GLY A 139 21.15 33.29 -4.45
N GLN A 140 22.40 32.82 -4.46
CA GLN A 140 23.41 33.26 -5.43
C GLN A 140 23.12 32.71 -6.83
N ILE A 141 22.81 31.43 -6.94
CA ILE A 141 22.51 30.78 -8.23
C ILE A 141 21.27 31.42 -8.88
N PHE A 142 20.17 31.60 -8.12
CA PHE A 142 18.98 32.27 -8.64
C PHE A 142 19.24 33.71 -9.07
N ARG A 143 20.14 34.43 -8.36
CA ARG A 143 20.52 35.79 -8.73
C ARG A 143 21.36 35.83 -10.01
N GLU A 144 22.22 34.84 -10.24
CA GLU A 144 22.97 34.71 -11.49
C GLU A 144 22.07 34.34 -12.67
N GLU A 145 21.12 33.43 -12.45
CA GLU A 145 20.23 32.91 -13.49
C GLU A 145 19.07 33.86 -13.85
N TYR A 146 18.54 34.64 -12.89
CA TYR A 146 17.42 35.58 -13.10
C TYR A 146 17.77 37.06 -12.95
N GLY A 147 18.96 37.40 -12.43
CA GLY A 147 19.42 38.79 -12.30
C GLY A 147 20.20 39.32 -13.51
N SER A 148 20.29 38.53 -14.59
CA SER A 148 20.94 38.89 -15.86
C SER A 148 19.93 39.16 -17.01
N LEU A 149 18.66 39.35 -16.67
CA LEU A 149 17.59 39.95 -17.49
C LEU A 149 17.22 41.33 -16.93
#